data_AF-A0A820WI76-F1
#
_entry.id   AF-A0A820WI76-F1
#
_cell.length_a   1.000
_cell.length_b   1.000
_cell.length_c   1.000
_cell.angle_alpha   90.00
_cell.angle_beta   90.00
_cell.angle_gamma   90.00
#
_symmetry.space_group_name_H-M   'P 1'
#
loop_
_entity.id
_entity.type
_entity.pdbx_description
1 polymer ?
#
loop_
_entity_poly.entity_id
_entity_poly.type
_entity_poly.pdbx_seq_one_letter_code
_entity_poly.pdbx_strand_id
1 'polypeptide(L)'
;MNSKVRNDKIVHVKKQLLNETQLLIIGAVAAIALALGLGIIIGHFAVTKTTSDTSWKYNHLTKPADQQNYQIFIDSIQAANIEANLKDLTSRPHMAGLPEDLESAQVIEQRWINDGLQVTKPKYNVLLSYPDD
;
A
#
# COMPACT_ATOMS: atom_id res chain seq x y z
N MET A 1 50.37 -51.05 55.21
CA MET A 1 49.35 -50.29 55.97
C MET A 1 49.97 -48.95 56.36
N ASN A 2 49.37 -47.77 56.18
CA ASN A 2 47.96 -47.44 56.05
C ASN A 2 47.81 -46.09 55.31
N SER A 3 46.90 -46.07 54.34
CA SER A 3 46.50 -44.93 53.53
C SER A 3 45.61 -43.98 54.33
N LYS A 4 46.08 -42.79 54.69
CA LYS A 4 45.16 -41.69 55.06
C LYS A 4 45.72 -40.29 54.84
N VAL A 5 46.46 -40.13 53.74
CA VAL A 5 46.67 -38.83 53.09
C VAL A 5 45.50 -38.61 52.13
N ARG A 6 44.38 -38.09 52.64
CA ARG A 6 43.23 -37.47 51.93
C ARG A 6 42.02 -37.45 52.86
N ASN A 7 41.33 -36.31 52.94
CA ASN A 7 40.13 -36.00 53.76
C ASN A 7 40.53 -35.53 55.17
N ASP A 8 40.59 -34.23 55.46
CA ASP A 8 39.40 -33.40 55.68
C ASP A 8 39.58 -31.93 55.25
N LYS A 9 39.86 -31.70 53.96
CA LYS A 9 39.38 -30.48 53.28
C LYS A 9 37.87 -30.57 53.03
N ILE A 10 37.11 -31.04 54.01
CA ILE A 10 35.67 -31.25 53.91
C ILE A 10 35.00 -30.18 54.76
N VAL A 11 34.60 -29.13 54.06
CA VAL A 11 33.33 -28.43 54.29
C VAL A 11 33.26 -27.68 55.62
N HIS A 12 33.92 -26.52 55.65
CA HIS A 12 33.29 -25.35 56.25
C HIS A 12 32.93 -24.36 55.13
N VAL A 13 32.07 -24.82 54.22
CA VAL A 13 31.25 -23.89 53.43
C VAL A 13 30.22 -23.36 54.43
N LYS A 14 30.56 -22.26 55.12
CA LYS A 14 29.52 -21.44 55.75
C LYS A 14 28.62 -20.98 54.62
N LYS A 15 27.47 -21.64 54.47
CA LYS A 15 26.36 -21.13 53.66
C LYS A 15 26.02 -19.79 54.30
N GLN A 16 26.49 -18.71 53.68
CA GLN A 16 26.23 -17.36 54.11
C GLN A 16 24.73 -17.16 53.87
N LEU A 17 23.92 -17.51 54.87
CA LEU A 17 22.49 -17.30 54.86
C LEU A 17 22.29 -15.80 54.64
N LEU A 18 21.68 -15.44 53.50
CA LEU A 18 21.43 -14.06 53.12
C LEU A 18 20.72 -13.36 54.29
N ASN A 19 21.32 -12.26 54.77
CA ASN A 19 20.79 -11.51 55.92
C ASN A 19 19.36 -11.03 55.63
N GLU A 20 18.54 -10.85 56.67
CA GLU A 20 17.16 -10.36 56.52
C GLU A 20 17.09 -9.07 55.69
N THR A 21 18.07 -8.18 55.84
CA THR A 21 18.19 -6.94 55.06
C THR A 21 18.43 -7.18 53.57
N GLN A 22 19.20 -8.20 53.19
CA GLN A 22 19.47 -8.57 51.80
C GLN A 22 18.23 -9.20 51.15
N LEU A 23 17.48 -10.00 51.91
CA LEU A 23 16.20 -10.57 51.45
C LEU A 23 15.15 -9.49 51.21
N LEU A 24 15.07 -8.46 52.06
CA LEU A 24 14.18 -7.31 51.88
C LEU A 24 14.52 -6.50 50.63
N ILE A 25 15.81 -6.24 50.37
CA ILE A 25 16.26 -5.48 49.19
C ILE A 25 15.95 -6.26 47.91
N ILE A 26 16.24 -7.56 47.86
CA ILE A 26 15.95 -8.40 46.69
C ILE A 26 14.45 -8.46 46.42
N GLY A 27 13.62 -8.58 47.47
CA GLY A 27 12.17 -8.53 47.36
C GLY A 27 11.66 -7.20 46.79
N ALA A 28 12.19 -6.08 47.27
CA ALA A 28 11.82 -4.74 46.78
C ALA A 28 12.20 -4.55 45.30
N VAL A 29 13.41 -4.97 44.90
CA VAL A 29 13.88 -4.88 43.51
C VAL A 29 13.02 -5.76 42.58
N ALA A 30 12.67 -6.97 43.01
CA ALA A 30 11.80 -7.86 42.25
C ALA A 30 10.38 -7.28 42.08
N ALA A 31 9.82 -6.67 43.13
CA ALA A 31 8.51 -6.02 43.05
C ALA A 31 8.50 -4.83 42.08
N ILE A 32 9.55 -4.00 42.08
CA ILE A 32 9.70 -2.89 41.14
C ILE A 32 9.80 -3.39 39.70
N ALA A 33 10.60 -4.43 39.46
CA ALA A 33 10.74 -5.02 38.12
C ALA A 33 9.40 -5.56 37.58
N LEU A 34 8.61 -6.22 38.44
CA LEU A 34 7.28 -6.70 38.08
C LEU A 34 6.31 -5.55 37.77
N ALA A 35 6.32 -4.48 38.56
CA ALA A 35 5.48 -3.30 38.33
C ALA A 35 5.82 -2.60 37.01
N LEU A 36 7.11 -2.47 36.69
CA LEU A 36 7.55 -1.91 35.41
C LEU A 36 7.16 -2.80 34.23
N GLY A 37 7.35 -4.12 34.34
CA GLY A 37 6.97 -5.07 33.30
C GLY A 37 5.46 -5.03 33.00
N LEU A 38 4.62 -5.05 34.04
CA LEU A 38 3.18 -4.93 33.89
C LEU A 38 2.76 -3.57 33.31
N GLY A 39 3.41 -2.48 33.73
CA GLY A 39 3.18 -1.14 33.19
C GLY A 39 3.48 -1.03 31.70
N ILE A 40 4.56 -1.64 31.22
CA ILE A 40 4.93 -1.65 29.79
C ILE A 40 3.92 -2.43 28.96
N ILE A 41 3.48 -3.60 29.46
CA ILE A 41 2.48 -4.43 28.76
C ILE A 41 1.16 -3.66 28.66
N ILE A 42 0.66 -3.12 29.78
CA ILE A 42 -0.59 -2.34 29.79
C ILE A 42 -0.46 -1.11 28.91
N GLY A 43 0.67 -0.37 28.97
CA GLY A 43 0.92 0.79 28.13
C GLY A 43 0.95 0.45 26.63
N HIS A 44 1.57 -0.66 26.25
CA HIS A 44 1.59 -1.12 24.86
C HIS A 44 0.19 -1.38 24.32
N PHE A 45 -0.70 -1.96 25.14
CA PHE A 45 -2.08 -2.26 24.72
C PHE A 45 -3.07 -1.09 24.94
N ALA A 46 -2.75 -0.11 25.79
CA ALA A 46 -3.56 1.07 26.05
C ALA A 46 -3.38 2.18 25.00
N VAL A 47 -2.29 2.16 24.22
CA VAL A 47 -2.13 3.02 23.05
C VAL A 47 -2.99 2.46 21.91
N THR A 48 -4.30 2.73 21.96
CA THR A 48 -5.09 2.75 20.74
C THR A 48 -4.60 3.94 19.94
N LYS A 49 -3.99 3.70 18.79
CA LYS A 49 -3.67 4.77 17.85
C LYS A 49 -5.00 5.41 17.46
N THR A 50 -5.33 6.55 18.05
CA THR A 50 -6.38 7.41 17.53
C THR A 50 -5.85 7.98 16.22
N THR A 51 -5.91 7.19 15.15
CA THR A 51 -5.92 7.71 13.79
C THR A 51 -7.08 8.68 13.76
N SER A 52 -6.75 9.97 13.77
CA SER A 52 -7.68 11.06 13.52
C SER A 52 -8.59 10.68 12.36
N ASP A 53 -9.88 10.60 12.67
CA ASP A 53 -10.95 9.95 11.92
C ASP A 53 -11.39 10.76 10.68
N THR A 54 -10.43 11.36 9.99
CA THR A 54 -10.58 12.08 8.71
C THR A 54 -10.02 11.28 7.53
N SER A 55 -9.30 10.18 7.79
CA SER A 55 -8.64 9.34 6.79
C SER A 55 -9.63 8.55 5.90
N TRP A 56 -10.75 8.05 6.43
CA TRP A 56 -11.68 7.23 5.64
C TRP A 56 -12.36 7.99 4.48
N LYS A 57 -12.52 9.31 4.61
CA LYS A 57 -13.14 10.17 3.58
C LYS A 57 -12.24 10.40 2.37
N TYR A 58 -10.93 10.24 2.49
CA TYR A 58 -9.97 10.46 1.39
C TYR A 58 -9.16 9.21 1.02
N ASN A 59 -9.22 8.15 1.84
CA ASN A 59 -8.55 6.88 1.58
C ASN A 59 -8.98 6.20 0.28
N HIS A 60 -10.14 6.54 -0.30
CA HIS A 60 -10.56 6.03 -1.60
C HIS A 60 -9.92 6.77 -2.78
N LEU A 61 -9.45 8.01 -2.57
CA LEU A 61 -8.75 8.82 -3.59
C LEU A 61 -7.24 8.56 -3.60
N THR A 62 -6.70 8.05 -2.50
CA THR A 62 -5.27 7.72 -2.33
C THR A 62 -5.01 6.22 -2.22
N LYS A 63 -5.99 5.36 -2.57
CA LYS A 63 -5.68 3.94 -2.74
C LYS A 63 -4.65 3.86 -3.87
N PRO A 64 -3.46 3.29 -3.63
CA PRO A 64 -2.58 2.97 -4.74
C PRO A 64 -3.42 2.15 -5.72
N ALA A 65 -3.49 2.60 -6.98
CA ALA A 65 -4.09 1.80 -8.03
C ALA A 65 -3.53 0.40 -7.90
N ASP A 66 -4.39 -0.61 -7.91
CA ASP A 66 -3.97 -1.99 -7.81
C ASP A 66 -2.87 -2.22 -8.84
N GLN A 67 -1.64 -2.41 -8.36
CA GLN A 67 -0.43 -2.39 -9.19
C GLN A 67 -0.53 -3.44 -10.30
N GLN A 68 -1.26 -4.53 -10.03
CA GLN A 68 -1.54 -5.56 -11.00
C GLN A 68 -2.44 -5.07 -12.14
N ASN A 69 -3.53 -4.35 -11.85
CA ASN A 69 -4.42 -3.81 -12.87
C ASN A 69 -3.74 -2.71 -13.70
N TYR A 70 -2.88 -1.91 -13.07
CA TYR A 70 -2.06 -0.92 -13.77
C TYR A 70 -1.10 -1.58 -14.76
N GLN A 71 -0.38 -2.62 -14.33
CA GLN A 71 0.57 -3.30 -15.20
C GLN A 71 -0.13 -3.98 -16.38
N ILE A 72 -1.25 -4.67 -16.14
CA ILE A 72 -2.07 -5.28 -17.20
C ILE A 72 -2.52 -4.21 -18.22
N PHE A 73 -2.94 -3.03 -17.75
CA PHE A 73 -3.30 -1.93 -18.63
C PHE A 73 -2.13 -1.45 -19.49
N ILE A 74 -0.97 -1.19 -18.89
CA ILE A 74 0.23 -0.74 -19.62
C ILE A 74 0.67 -1.80 -20.64
N ASP A 75 0.69 -3.08 -20.25
CA ASP A 75 1.09 -4.20 -21.11
C ASP A 75 0.09 -4.41 -22.28
N SER A 76 -1.17 -4.01 -22.11
CA SER A 76 -2.18 -4.11 -23.17
C SER A 76 -1.95 -3.12 -24.33
N ILE A 77 -1.17 -2.05 -24.11
CA ILE A 77 -0.93 -1.00 -25.10
C ILE A 77 0.16 -1.45 -26.08
N GLN A 78 -0.21 -1.67 -27.35
CA GLN A 78 0.69 -2.19 -28.38
C GLN A 78 0.97 -1.15 -29.47
N ALA A 79 2.25 -0.91 -29.76
CA ALA A 79 2.68 0.06 -30.77
C ALA A 79 2.11 -0.26 -32.18
N ALA A 80 2.00 -1.53 -32.55
CA ALA A 80 1.43 -1.96 -33.83
C ALA A 80 -0.05 -1.54 -33.98
N ASN A 81 -0.83 -1.59 -32.89
CA ASN A 81 -2.22 -1.15 -32.91
C ASN A 81 -2.31 0.37 -33.05
N ILE A 82 -1.40 1.12 -32.40
CA ILE A 82 -1.31 2.58 -32.53
C ILE A 82 -0.99 2.96 -33.97
N GLU A 83 -0.01 2.29 -34.60
CA GLU A 83 0.36 2.53 -36.00
C GLU A 83 -0.81 2.24 -36.96
N ALA A 84 -1.48 1.09 -36.81
CA ALA A 84 -2.63 0.74 -37.63
C ALA A 84 -3.78 1.74 -37.48
N ASN A 85 -4.07 2.17 -36.24
CA ASN A 85 -5.08 3.17 -35.96
C ASN A 85 -4.73 4.53 -36.58
N LEU A 86 -3.47 4.96 -36.46
CA LEU A 86 -3.02 6.22 -37.04
C LEU A 86 -3.16 6.20 -38.55
N LYS A 87 -2.70 5.13 -39.21
CA LYS A 87 -2.78 4.97 -40.66
C LYS A 87 -4.23 5.05 -41.18
N ASP A 88 -5.17 4.43 -40.46
CA ASP A 88 -6.58 4.45 -40.81
C ASP A 88 -7.20 5.85 -40.63
N LEU A 89 -6.99 6.45 -39.45
CA LEU A 89 -7.56 7.76 -39.09
C LEU A 89 -7.00 8.91 -39.95
N THR A 90 -5.77 8.81 -40.45
CA THR A 90 -5.15 9.85 -41.29
C THR A 90 -5.25 9.57 -42.79
N SER A 91 -6.04 8.57 -43.21
CA SER A 91 -6.12 8.16 -44.62
C SER A 91 -6.79 9.22 -45.51
N ARG A 92 -7.62 10.09 -44.94
CA ARG A 92 -8.29 11.20 -45.64
C ARG A 92 -8.28 12.48 -44.77
N PRO A 93 -8.30 13.67 -45.37
CA PRO A 93 -8.58 14.89 -44.63
C PRO A 93 -9.98 14.85 -44.00
N HIS A 94 -10.09 15.17 -42.72
CA HIS A 94 -11.34 15.15 -41.95
C HIS A 94 -11.55 16.50 -41.25
N MET A 95 -11.67 17.57 -42.04
CA MET A 95 -11.88 18.91 -41.47
C MET A 95 -13.23 19.00 -40.75
N ALA A 96 -13.22 19.66 -39.59
CA ALA A 96 -14.39 19.79 -38.72
C ALA A 96 -15.62 20.23 -39.51
N GLY A 97 -16.76 19.54 -39.33
CA GLY A 97 -18.03 19.89 -39.97
C GLY A 97 -18.20 19.43 -41.42
N LEU A 98 -17.18 18.82 -42.03
CA LEU A 98 -17.30 18.14 -43.33
C LEU A 98 -17.75 16.67 -43.16
N PRO A 99 -18.25 16.01 -44.21
CA PRO A 99 -18.70 14.62 -44.14
C PRO A 99 -17.64 13.64 -43.61
N GLU A 100 -16.37 13.83 -43.95
CA GLU A 100 -15.25 12.97 -43.57
C GLU A 100 -14.97 13.00 -42.06
N ASP A 101 -15.23 14.15 -41.42
CA ASP A 101 -15.16 14.29 -39.95
C ASP A 101 -16.26 13.48 -39.27
N LEU A 102 -17.47 13.47 -39.84
CA LEU A 102 -18.58 12.64 -39.35
C LEU A 102 -18.27 11.14 -39.50
N GLU A 103 -17.68 10.73 -40.62
CA GLU A 103 -17.26 9.34 -40.84
C GLU A 103 -16.21 8.91 -39.81
N SER A 104 -15.22 9.75 -39.55
CA SER A 104 -14.17 9.49 -38.54
C SER A 104 -14.78 9.34 -37.14
N ALA A 105 -15.73 10.20 -36.78
CA ALA A 105 -16.45 10.10 -35.51
C ALA A 105 -17.29 8.81 -35.42
N GLN A 106 -17.88 8.33 -36.51
CA GLN A 106 -18.61 7.05 -36.55
C GLN A 106 -17.67 5.86 -36.37
N VAL A 107 -16.47 5.88 -36.96
CA VAL A 107 -15.47 4.83 -36.78
C VAL A 107 -15.07 4.70 -35.31
N ILE A 108 -14.82 5.83 -34.63
CA ILE A 108 -14.47 5.84 -33.20
C ILE A 108 -15.65 5.33 -32.35
N GLU A 109 -16.87 5.81 -32.62
CA GLU A 109 -18.09 5.37 -31.94
C GLU A 109 -18.25 3.85 -32.00
N GLN A 110 -18.09 3.25 -33.18
CA GLN A 110 -18.20 1.80 -33.35
C GLN A 110 -17.10 1.03 -32.62
N ARG A 111 -15.84 1.51 -32.67
CA ARG A 111 -14.74 0.87 -31.94
C ARG A 111 -15.00 0.83 -30.44
N TRP A 112 -15.41 1.96 -29.87
CA TRP A 112 -15.70 2.04 -28.44
C TRP A 112 -16.89 1.19 -28.02
N ILE A 113 -17.94 1.12 -28.83
CA ILE A 113 -19.07 0.20 -28.59
C ILE A 113 -18.57 -1.25 -28.60
N ASN A 114 -17.75 -1.62 -29.59
CA ASN A 114 -17.19 -2.97 -29.71
C ASN A 114 -16.25 -3.33 -28.54
N ASP A 115 -15.54 -2.34 -28.00
CA ASP A 115 -14.71 -2.50 -26.80
C ASP A 115 -15.55 -2.56 -25.49
N GLY A 116 -16.88 -2.46 -25.59
CA GLY A 116 -17.81 -2.59 -24.48
C GLY A 116 -18.09 -1.29 -23.71
N LEU A 117 -17.75 -0.14 -24.27
CA LEU A 117 -18.02 1.16 -23.65
C LEU A 117 -19.44 1.64 -23.94
N GLN A 118 -20.00 2.40 -22.99
CA GLN A 118 -21.22 3.17 -23.23
C GLN A 118 -20.86 4.47 -23.94
N VAL A 119 -21.33 4.64 -25.18
CA VAL A 119 -20.93 5.76 -26.04
C VAL A 119 -22.09 6.71 -26.27
N THR A 120 -21.80 8.01 -26.32
CA THR A 120 -22.75 9.05 -26.73
C THR A 120 -22.03 10.03 -27.65
N LYS A 121 -22.68 10.43 -28.75
CA LYS A 121 -22.14 11.36 -29.73
C LYS A 121 -22.99 12.65 -29.78
N PRO A 122 -22.73 13.64 -28.91
CA PRO A 122 -23.47 14.89 -28.91
C PRO A 122 -23.18 15.70 -30.17
N LYS A 123 -24.16 16.50 -30.61
CA LYS A 123 -24.06 17.35 -31.80
C LYS A 123 -24.34 18.80 -31.41
N TYR A 124 -23.58 19.71 -32.01
CA TYR A 124 -23.70 21.14 -31.78
C TYR A 124 -23.68 21.90 -33.10
N ASN A 125 -24.54 22.91 -33.20
CA ASN A 125 -24.51 23.86 -34.31
C ASN A 125 -23.60 25.00 -33.90
N VAL A 126 -22.39 25.03 -34.45
CA VAL A 126 -21.38 26.06 -34.17
C VAL A 126 -21.05 26.81 -35.45
N LEU A 127 -20.63 28.07 -35.31
CA LEU A 127 -20.15 28.85 -36.44
C LEU A 127 -18.74 28.36 -36.80
N LEU A 128 -18.58 27.82 -38.02
CA LEU A 128 -17.29 27.42 -38.58
C LEU A 128 -16.86 28.43 -39.66
N SER A 129 -15.56 28.47 -39.94
CA SER A 129 -14.97 29.31 -40.97
C SER A 129 -14.04 28.47 -41.82
N TYR A 130 -14.21 28.57 -43.13
CA TYR A 130 -13.35 27.97 -44.14
C TYR A 130 -12.85 29.08 -45.06
N PRO A 131 -11.69 28.91 -45.71
CA PRO A 131 -11.27 29.83 -46.76
C PRO A 131 -12.28 29.85 -47.91
N ASP A 132 -12.38 30.99 -48.58
CA ASP A 132 -13.05 31.08 -49.89
C ASP A 132 -12.17 30.39 -50.95
N ASP A 133 -12.81 29.80 -51.97
CA ASP A 133 -12.15 29.14 -53.11
C ASP A 133 -11.30 30.09 -53.97
#